data_AF-A0A351D0V1-F1
#
_entry.id   AF-A0A351D0V1-F1
#
_cell.length_a   1.000
_cell.length_b   1.000
_cell.length_c   1.000
_cell.angle_alpha   90.00
_cell.angle_beta   90.00
_cell.angle_gamma   90.00
#
_symmetry.space_group_name_H-M   'P 1'
#
loop_
_entity.id
_entity.type
_entity.pdbx_description
1 polymer ?
#
loop_
_entity_poly.entity_id
_entity_poly.type
_entity_poly.pdbx_seq_one_letter_code
_entity_poly.pdbx_strand_id
1 'polypeptide(L)'
;MKTVFVFLAISLLAAPAFAQNVKVTPLGSHTGELCANDRATIFEDPTGVRLLYDPAHNLTAGDDPRLGDIHVVLLSHMHGDHLGDRRLSAINAGTCASSERIPLTNSMTAEVVVAKQAVLVTTRAMAGFVANEVNGMSDEPLNVCAQPVAATVPAETACRSSMDVGGLFIAKTADATQGVEITIVYASHVNNAPPRLLSESQQEMLAA
;
A
#
# COMPACT_ATOMS: atom_id res chain seq x y z
N MET A 1 23.52 59.10 -38.26
CA MET A 1 23.46 57.63 -38.08
C MET A 1 22.44 57.35 -36.99
N LYS A 2 21.30 56.75 -37.33
CA LYS A 2 20.19 56.47 -36.40
C LYS A 2 20.42 55.11 -35.74
N THR A 3 20.66 55.10 -34.44
CA THR A 3 20.69 53.90 -33.61
C THR A 3 19.27 53.35 -33.47
N VAL A 4 19.01 52.17 -34.03
CA VAL A 4 17.76 51.42 -33.83
C VAL A 4 17.97 50.52 -32.62
N PHE A 5 17.32 50.84 -31.51
CA PHE A 5 17.21 49.93 -30.36
C PHE A 5 16.13 48.89 -30.67
N VAL A 6 16.54 47.64 -30.86
CA VAL A 6 15.64 46.49 -30.94
C VAL A 6 15.24 46.12 -29.51
N PHE A 7 14.03 46.47 -29.11
CA PHE A 7 13.42 45.96 -27.88
C PHE A 7 12.99 44.51 -28.12
N LEU A 8 13.76 43.56 -27.59
CA LEU A 8 13.36 42.14 -27.53
C LEU A 8 12.36 41.99 -26.38
N ALA A 9 11.06 41.99 -26.71
CA ALA A 9 10.01 41.71 -25.74
C ALA A 9 10.06 40.22 -25.36
N ILE A 10 10.66 39.91 -24.21
CA ILE A 10 10.60 38.59 -23.59
C ILE A 10 9.16 38.39 -23.11
N SER A 11 8.38 37.68 -23.91
CA SER A 11 7.06 37.21 -23.54
C SER A 11 7.26 35.99 -22.66
N LEU A 12 7.19 36.14 -21.33
CA LEU A 12 7.08 35.00 -20.42
C LEU A 12 5.75 34.29 -20.76
N LEU A 13 5.82 33.23 -21.57
CA LEU A 13 4.75 32.26 -21.70
C LEU A 13 4.63 31.55 -20.35
N ALA A 14 3.77 32.07 -19.47
CA ALA A 14 3.30 31.32 -18.31
C ALA A 14 2.43 30.17 -18.83
N ALA A 15 3.06 29.06 -19.19
CA ALA A 15 2.34 27.83 -19.41
C ALA A 15 1.59 27.48 -18.12
N PRO A 16 0.31 27.09 -18.17
CA PRO A 16 -0.35 26.57 -16.99
C PRO A 16 0.44 25.33 -16.56
N ALA A 17 1.09 25.43 -15.40
CA ALA A 17 1.59 24.24 -14.73
C ALA A 17 0.36 23.42 -14.37
N PHE A 18 0.07 22.37 -15.16
CA PHE A 18 -0.89 21.36 -14.73
C PHE A 18 -0.34 20.80 -13.43
N ALA A 19 -1.03 21.08 -12.32
CA ALA A 19 -0.69 20.48 -11.05
C ALA A 19 -0.75 18.97 -11.23
N GLN A 20 0.39 18.31 -11.02
CA GLN A 20 0.47 16.87 -10.93
C GLN A 20 -0.31 16.45 -9.69
N ASN A 21 -1.54 15.96 -9.90
CA ASN A 21 -2.44 15.59 -8.82
C ASN A 21 -2.28 14.12 -8.47
N VAL A 22 -2.23 13.82 -7.17
CA VAL A 22 -2.43 12.46 -6.67
C VAL A 22 -3.91 12.24 -6.47
N LYS A 23 -4.45 11.18 -7.08
CA LYS A 23 -5.83 10.76 -6.84
C LYS A 23 -5.86 9.89 -5.59
N VAL A 24 -6.66 10.30 -4.61
CA VAL A 24 -6.84 9.57 -3.34
C VAL A 24 -8.23 8.95 -3.33
N THR A 25 -8.30 7.63 -3.16
CA THR A 25 -9.55 6.87 -3.16
C THR A 25 -9.65 6.05 -1.87
N PRO A 26 -10.35 6.55 -0.84
CA PRO A 26 -10.65 5.77 0.35
C PRO A 26 -11.56 4.58 0.00
N LEU A 27 -11.26 3.41 0.55
CA LEU A 27 -12.04 2.18 0.37
C LEU A 27 -12.87 1.92 1.63
N GLY A 28 -14.01 2.60 1.70
CA GLY A 28 -14.94 2.47 2.82
C GLY A 28 -15.58 1.08 2.91
N SER A 29 -16.01 0.71 4.10
CA SER A 29 -16.87 -0.46 4.32
C SER A 29 -18.29 -0.23 3.79
N HIS A 30 -18.73 1.04 3.74
CA HIS A 30 -20.03 1.47 3.27
C HIS A 30 -19.89 2.40 2.05
N THR A 31 -20.84 2.30 1.13
CA THR A 31 -20.84 3.10 -0.10
C THR A 31 -21.17 4.55 0.21
N GLY A 32 -20.29 5.47 -0.20
CA GLY A 32 -20.48 6.91 -0.03
C GLY A 32 -20.07 7.46 1.35
N GLU A 33 -19.54 6.62 2.24
CA GLU A 33 -19.11 7.03 3.59
C GLU A 33 -17.74 6.43 3.93
N LEU A 34 -16.97 7.16 4.75
CA LEU A 34 -15.74 6.64 5.35
C LEU A 34 -15.98 6.46 6.85
N CYS A 35 -16.06 5.21 7.28
CA CYS A 35 -16.43 4.85 8.64
C CYS A 35 -15.24 4.87 9.61
N ALA A 36 -15.54 4.92 10.90
CA ALA A 36 -14.52 5.08 11.95
C ALA A 36 -13.40 4.01 11.92
N ASN A 37 -13.73 2.82 11.44
CA ASN A 37 -12.83 1.68 11.37
C ASN A 37 -12.34 1.39 9.94
N ASP A 38 -12.51 2.34 9.02
CA ASP A 38 -12.00 2.24 7.65
C ASP A 38 -10.59 2.85 7.58
N ARG A 39 -9.65 2.12 6.97
CA ARG A 39 -8.26 2.58 6.80
C ARG A 39 -7.79 2.55 5.35
N ALA A 40 -8.22 1.53 4.60
CA ALA A 40 -7.72 1.28 3.27
C ALA A 40 -7.89 2.49 2.34
N THR A 41 -6.78 2.95 1.76
CA THR A 41 -6.77 4.11 0.87
C THR A 41 -5.87 3.84 -0.32
N ILE A 42 -6.40 4.03 -1.53
CA ILE A 42 -5.59 3.96 -2.75
C ILE A 42 -5.06 5.36 -3.07
N PHE A 43 -3.77 5.45 -3.34
CA PHE A 43 -3.11 6.61 -3.92
C PHE A 43 -2.71 6.26 -5.34
N GLU A 44 -3.06 7.10 -6.30
CA GLU A 44 -2.64 6.98 -7.69
C GLU A 44 -1.89 8.26 -8.07
N ASP A 45 -0.61 8.11 -8.37
CA ASP A 45 0.25 9.23 -8.75
C ASP A 45 0.11 9.55 -10.25
N PRO A 46 0.54 10.74 -10.70
CA PRO A 46 0.47 11.15 -12.11
C PRO A 46 1.19 10.25 -13.11
N THR A 47 2.15 9.43 -12.67
CA THR A 47 2.84 8.43 -13.51
C THR A 47 2.07 7.10 -13.63
N GLY A 48 0.94 6.97 -12.92
CA GLY A 48 0.07 5.79 -12.94
C GLY A 48 0.44 4.73 -11.91
N VAL A 49 1.39 4.98 -11.00
CA VAL A 49 1.67 4.08 -9.88
C VAL A 49 0.49 4.12 -8.90
N ARG A 50 -0.10 2.97 -8.62
CA ARG A 50 -1.21 2.80 -7.67
C ARG A 50 -0.72 2.08 -6.42
N LEU A 51 -0.88 2.72 -5.28
CA LEU A 51 -0.46 2.24 -3.97
C LEU A 51 -1.69 2.02 -3.10
N LEU A 52 -1.80 0.86 -2.45
CA LEU A 52 -2.79 0.60 -1.41
C LEU A 52 -2.16 0.79 -0.04
N TYR A 53 -2.63 1.76 0.72
CA TYR A 53 -2.23 1.99 2.11
C TYR A 53 -3.15 1.23 3.06
N ASP A 54 -2.59 0.33 3.86
CA ASP A 54 -3.25 -0.49 4.88
C ASP A 54 -4.56 -1.15 4.42
N PRO A 55 -4.49 -2.33 3.78
CA PRO A 55 -5.66 -3.07 3.31
C PRO A 55 -6.72 -3.31 4.41
N ALA A 56 -6.27 -3.47 5.66
CA ALA A 56 -7.10 -3.45 6.86
C ALA A 56 -8.29 -4.42 6.79
N HIS A 57 -9.41 -4.03 7.39
CA HIS A 57 -10.66 -4.77 7.41
C HIS A 57 -11.62 -4.38 6.29
N ASN A 58 -11.13 -3.65 5.26
CA ASN A 58 -11.96 -2.87 4.35
C ASN A 58 -12.32 -3.59 3.05
N LEU A 59 -11.73 -4.74 2.80
CA LEU A 59 -11.87 -5.50 1.56
C LEU A 59 -12.69 -6.76 1.80
N THR A 60 -13.35 -7.27 0.76
CA THR A 60 -14.05 -8.57 0.81
C THR A 60 -13.15 -9.75 0.44
N ALA A 61 -12.02 -9.49 -0.23
CA ALA A 61 -11.01 -10.49 -0.63
C ALA A 61 -9.73 -9.75 -1.11
N GLY A 62 -8.62 -10.47 -1.22
CA GLY A 62 -7.38 -9.92 -1.82
C GLY A 62 -7.55 -9.38 -3.25
N ASP A 63 -8.48 -9.93 -4.02
CA ASP A 63 -8.81 -9.53 -5.40
C ASP A 63 -10.04 -8.60 -5.48
N ASP A 64 -10.46 -7.96 -4.37
CA ASP A 64 -11.62 -7.07 -4.31
C ASP A 64 -11.70 -6.15 -5.55
N PRO A 65 -12.79 -6.22 -6.34
CA PRO A 65 -12.90 -5.50 -7.62
C PRO A 65 -12.68 -3.99 -7.52
N ARG A 66 -12.91 -3.39 -6.35
CA ARG A 66 -12.70 -1.95 -6.13
C ARG A 66 -11.22 -1.55 -6.18
N LEU A 67 -10.31 -2.52 -6.02
CA LEU A 67 -8.88 -2.28 -6.09
C LEU A 67 -8.42 -1.94 -7.52
N GLY A 68 -8.92 -2.64 -8.54
CA GLY A 68 -8.29 -2.65 -9.86
C GLY A 68 -6.83 -3.11 -9.76
N ASP A 69 -5.93 -2.45 -10.49
CA ASP A 69 -4.48 -2.65 -10.43
C ASP A 69 -3.86 -2.01 -9.18
N ILE A 70 -3.10 -2.78 -8.39
CA ILE A 70 -2.33 -2.25 -7.27
C ILE A 70 -0.88 -2.67 -7.49
N HIS A 71 -0.01 -1.67 -7.60
CA HIS A 71 1.41 -1.89 -7.87
C HIS A 71 2.21 -2.05 -6.57
N VAL A 72 1.78 -1.35 -5.52
CA VAL A 72 2.45 -1.31 -4.23
C VAL A 72 1.41 -1.47 -3.12
N VAL A 73 1.72 -2.31 -2.12
CA VAL A 73 0.98 -2.35 -0.85
C VAL A 73 1.86 -1.74 0.23
N LEU A 74 1.39 -0.68 0.87
CA LEU A 74 2.03 -0.03 2.01
C LEU A 74 1.41 -0.56 3.29
N LEU A 75 2.21 -1.20 4.12
CA LEU A 75 1.79 -1.64 5.45
C LEU A 75 2.45 -0.74 6.50
N SER A 76 1.64 0.06 7.18
CA SER A 76 2.12 1.01 8.20
C SER A 76 2.29 0.36 9.57
N HIS A 77 1.44 -0.61 9.90
CA HIS A 77 1.30 -1.12 11.26
C HIS A 77 0.82 -2.59 11.29
N MET A 78 1.25 -3.37 12.28
CA MET A 78 0.89 -4.79 12.42
C MET A 78 -0.47 -5.04 13.04
N HIS A 79 -1.17 -4.04 13.58
CA HIS A 79 -2.49 -4.26 14.15
C HIS A 79 -3.49 -4.75 13.10
N GLY A 80 -4.49 -5.49 13.57
CA GLY A 80 -5.52 -6.08 12.74
C GLY A 80 -6.25 -5.08 11.87
N ASP A 81 -6.51 -3.88 12.39
CA ASP A 81 -7.15 -2.80 11.64
C ASP A 81 -6.25 -2.13 10.59
N HIS A 82 -5.00 -2.57 10.42
CA HIS A 82 -4.09 -2.11 9.35
C HIS A 82 -3.64 -3.27 8.46
N LEU A 83 -3.13 -4.33 9.08
CA LEU A 83 -2.68 -5.57 8.45
C LEU A 83 -3.86 -6.36 7.83
N GLY A 84 -4.99 -6.35 8.52
CA GLY A 84 -6.22 -7.03 8.13
C GLY A 84 -6.29 -8.47 8.63
N ASP A 85 -6.58 -8.70 9.92
CA ASP A 85 -6.90 -10.06 10.40
C ASP A 85 -8.31 -10.49 9.99
N ARG A 86 -9.17 -9.55 9.60
CA ARG A 86 -10.55 -9.79 9.15
C ARG A 86 -10.77 -9.18 7.77
N ARG A 87 -11.85 -9.62 7.12
CA ARG A 87 -12.41 -8.98 5.92
C ARG A 87 -13.86 -8.59 6.14
N LEU A 88 -14.40 -7.72 5.29
CA LEU A 88 -15.85 -7.48 5.24
C LEU A 88 -16.56 -8.77 4.82
N SER A 89 -17.71 -9.08 5.44
CA SER A 89 -18.55 -10.17 4.96
C SER A 89 -19.18 -9.83 3.60
N ALA A 90 -19.61 -8.58 3.43
CA ALA A 90 -19.98 -7.96 2.18
C ALA A 90 -19.86 -6.43 2.27
N ILE A 91 -19.86 -5.74 1.14
CA ILE A 91 -19.96 -4.27 1.12
C ILE A 91 -21.30 -3.85 1.73
N ASN A 92 -21.30 -2.80 2.56
CA ASN A 92 -22.46 -2.32 3.32
C ASN A 92 -23.01 -3.30 4.37
N ALA A 93 -22.30 -4.38 4.70
CA ALA A 93 -22.75 -5.30 5.75
C ALA A 93 -22.54 -4.70 7.15
N GLY A 94 -23.55 -4.84 8.01
CA GLY A 94 -23.57 -4.22 9.34
C GLY A 94 -23.96 -2.74 9.30
N THR A 95 -23.26 -1.93 10.08
CA THR A 95 -23.47 -0.46 10.14
C THR A 95 -22.14 0.27 10.02
N CYS A 96 -22.16 1.56 9.71
CA CYS A 96 -20.91 2.33 9.64
C CYS A 96 -20.13 2.34 10.96
N ALA A 97 -20.82 2.39 12.10
CA ALA A 97 -20.19 2.29 13.42
C ALA A 97 -19.65 0.89 13.74
N SER A 98 -20.23 -0.15 13.13
CA SER A 98 -19.90 -1.56 13.39
C SER A 98 -20.14 -2.38 12.11
N SER A 99 -19.18 -2.30 11.18
CA SER A 99 -19.26 -3.05 9.92
C SER A 99 -19.11 -4.54 10.23
N GLU A 100 -19.89 -5.38 9.55
CA GLU A 100 -19.82 -6.82 9.71
C GLU A 100 -18.54 -7.37 9.06
N ARG A 101 -17.80 -8.17 9.83
CA ARG A 101 -16.47 -8.67 9.45
C ARG A 101 -16.32 -10.12 9.83
N ILE A 102 -15.66 -10.89 8.98
CA ILE A 102 -15.33 -12.29 9.21
C ILE A 102 -13.83 -12.50 9.38
N PRO A 103 -13.41 -13.40 10.29
CA PRO A 103 -12.02 -13.80 10.45
C PRO A 103 -11.38 -14.30 9.14
N LEU A 104 -10.13 -13.91 8.88
CA LEU A 104 -9.24 -14.51 7.87
C LEU A 104 -8.19 -15.47 8.45
N THR A 105 -7.70 -16.41 7.64
CA THR A 105 -6.57 -17.28 7.99
C THR A 105 -5.22 -16.59 7.79
N ASN A 106 -5.07 -15.86 6.68
CA ASN A 106 -3.91 -15.01 6.40
C ASN A 106 -4.34 -13.55 6.45
N SER A 107 -3.40 -12.62 6.59
CA SER A 107 -3.72 -11.20 6.54
C SER A 107 -4.29 -10.79 5.19
N MET A 108 -5.22 -9.82 5.20
CA MET A 108 -5.70 -9.18 3.97
C MET A 108 -4.54 -8.54 3.20
N THR A 109 -3.49 -8.08 3.90
CA THR A 109 -2.26 -7.60 3.26
C THR A 109 -1.58 -8.70 2.42
N ALA A 110 -1.40 -9.89 2.96
CA ALA A 110 -0.84 -11.03 2.22
C ALA A 110 -1.74 -11.43 1.04
N GLU A 111 -3.07 -11.49 1.25
CA GLU A 111 -4.03 -11.79 0.18
C GLU A 111 -3.94 -10.80 -0.99
N VAL A 112 -3.86 -9.49 -0.71
CA VAL A 112 -3.73 -8.47 -1.77
C VAL A 112 -2.38 -8.56 -2.47
N VAL A 113 -1.28 -8.77 -1.73
CA VAL A 113 0.06 -8.90 -2.32
C VAL A 113 0.10 -10.05 -3.33
N VAL A 114 -0.47 -11.20 -2.99
CA VAL A 114 -0.58 -12.35 -3.89
C VAL A 114 -1.49 -12.04 -5.07
N ALA A 115 -2.73 -11.59 -4.80
CA ALA A 115 -3.74 -11.39 -5.84
C ALA A 115 -3.36 -10.31 -6.86
N LYS A 116 -2.54 -9.32 -6.48
CA LYS A 116 -2.15 -8.19 -7.33
C LYS A 116 -0.70 -8.26 -7.81
N GLN A 117 0.05 -9.30 -7.44
CA GLN A 117 1.50 -9.38 -7.63
C GLN A 117 2.22 -8.08 -7.19
N ALA A 118 1.74 -7.48 -6.09
CA ALA A 118 2.16 -6.15 -5.69
C ALA A 118 3.50 -6.17 -4.94
N VAL A 119 4.22 -5.05 -5.00
CA VAL A 119 5.40 -4.83 -4.17
C VAL A 119 4.96 -4.49 -2.74
N LEU A 120 5.37 -5.27 -1.76
CA LEU A 120 5.14 -4.95 -0.35
C LEU A 120 6.18 -3.96 0.16
N VAL A 121 5.75 -2.82 0.68
CA VAL A 121 6.63 -1.78 1.20
C VAL A 121 6.31 -1.51 2.67
N THR A 122 7.23 -1.92 3.54
CA THR A 122 7.13 -1.79 4.99
C THR A 122 8.50 -2.00 5.66
N THR A 123 8.56 -1.99 7.00
CA THR A 123 9.82 -2.26 7.73
C THR A 123 10.24 -3.71 7.59
N ARG A 124 11.55 -4.00 7.77
CA ARG A 124 12.11 -5.33 7.55
C ARG A 124 11.44 -6.43 8.38
N ALA A 125 11.07 -6.12 9.63
CA ALA A 125 10.40 -7.05 10.52
C ALA A 125 8.97 -7.37 10.07
N MET A 126 8.18 -6.34 9.73
CA MET A 126 6.80 -6.51 9.24
C MET A 126 6.78 -7.23 7.88
N ALA A 127 7.74 -6.89 7.01
CA ALA A 127 7.90 -7.54 5.71
C ALA A 127 8.22 -9.03 5.84
N GLY A 128 9.00 -9.43 6.87
CA GLY A 128 9.28 -10.83 7.17
C GLY A 128 8.04 -11.60 7.64
N PHE A 129 7.17 -10.97 8.43
CA PHE A 129 5.90 -11.58 8.85
C PHE A 129 5.00 -11.87 7.63
N VAL A 130 4.74 -10.85 6.81
CA VAL A 130 3.88 -11.01 5.62
C VAL A 130 4.51 -11.97 4.60
N ALA A 131 5.83 -11.99 4.47
CA ALA A 131 6.51 -12.96 3.61
C ALA A 131 6.24 -14.42 4.03
N ASN A 132 6.20 -14.71 5.33
CA ASN A 132 5.87 -16.05 5.80
C ASN A 132 4.42 -16.43 5.45
N GLU A 133 3.47 -15.50 5.57
CA GLU A 133 2.09 -15.73 5.12
C GLU A 133 2.04 -16.00 3.62
N VAL A 134 2.66 -15.15 2.80
CA VAL A 134 2.68 -15.30 1.33
C VAL A 134 3.32 -16.63 0.92
N ASN A 135 4.43 -17.05 1.54
CA ASN A 135 5.08 -18.33 1.27
C ASN A 135 4.20 -19.54 1.63
N GLY A 136 3.21 -19.37 2.52
CA GLY A 136 2.20 -20.39 2.83
C GLY A 136 1.01 -20.38 1.87
N MET A 137 0.86 -19.34 1.06
CA MET A 137 -0.26 -19.13 0.14
C MET A 137 0.11 -19.33 -1.34
N SER A 138 1.39 -19.22 -1.67
CA SER A 138 1.92 -19.15 -3.04
C SER A 138 3.17 -20.02 -3.18
N ASP A 139 3.34 -20.65 -4.35
CA ASP A 139 4.55 -21.40 -4.71
C ASP A 139 5.76 -20.46 -4.93
N GLU A 140 5.49 -19.19 -5.25
CA GLU A 140 6.49 -18.15 -5.40
C GLU A 140 6.73 -17.43 -4.06
N PRO A 141 7.96 -17.47 -3.52
CA PRO A 141 8.25 -16.83 -2.24
C PRO A 141 8.35 -15.31 -2.35
N LEU A 142 7.95 -14.59 -1.31
CA LEU A 142 8.05 -13.12 -1.25
C LEU A 142 9.48 -12.67 -0.92
N ASN A 143 10.33 -12.70 -1.94
CA ASN A 143 11.73 -12.29 -1.86
C ASN A 143 11.88 -10.77 -1.77
N VAL A 144 13.04 -10.32 -1.27
CA VAL A 144 13.42 -8.91 -1.37
C VAL A 144 13.52 -8.53 -2.85
N CYS A 145 13.00 -7.35 -3.21
CA CYS A 145 13.08 -6.87 -4.59
C CYS A 145 14.53 -6.83 -5.09
N ALA A 146 14.72 -7.15 -6.38
CA ALA A 146 16.06 -7.23 -6.99
C ALA A 146 16.87 -5.93 -6.83
N GLN A 147 16.18 -4.79 -6.85
CA GLN A 147 16.73 -3.50 -6.45
C GLN A 147 16.35 -3.24 -4.98
N PRO A 148 17.33 -3.05 -4.07
CA PRO A 148 17.06 -3.05 -2.62
C PRO A 148 16.24 -1.84 -2.13
N VAL A 149 16.25 -0.74 -2.90
CA VAL A 149 15.57 0.53 -2.57
C VAL A 149 14.62 0.98 -3.68
N ALA A 150 14.32 0.11 -4.64
CA ALA A 150 13.43 0.45 -5.73
C ALA A 150 12.76 -0.80 -6.33
N ALA A 151 11.67 -0.59 -7.04
CA ALA A 151 11.11 -1.61 -7.93
C ALA A 151 10.53 -0.96 -9.18
N THR A 152 10.67 -1.66 -10.31
CA THR A 152 9.86 -1.38 -11.48
C THR A 152 8.49 -1.97 -11.27
N VAL A 153 7.44 -1.19 -11.56
CA VAL A 153 6.04 -1.63 -11.44
C VAL A 153 5.28 -1.46 -12.76
N PRO A 154 4.31 -2.35 -13.08
CA PRO A 154 3.94 -3.56 -12.36
C PRO A 154 5.10 -4.56 -12.24
N ALA A 155 5.20 -5.25 -11.11
CA ALA A 155 6.25 -6.23 -10.90
C ALA A 155 5.89 -7.55 -11.60
N GLU A 156 6.86 -8.21 -12.23
CA GLU A 156 6.64 -9.54 -12.84
C GLU A 156 6.36 -10.62 -11.78
N THR A 157 6.97 -10.46 -10.60
CA THR A 157 6.77 -11.29 -9.42
C THR A 157 6.66 -10.38 -8.20
N ALA A 158 5.73 -10.69 -7.29
CA ALA A 158 5.62 -9.96 -6.03
C ALA A 158 6.97 -9.99 -5.28
N CYS A 159 7.35 -8.86 -4.71
CA CYS A 159 8.56 -8.74 -3.90
C CYS A 159 8.34 -7.77 -2.75
N ARG A 160 9.29 -7.71 -1.81
CA ARG A 160 9.21 -6.83 -0.64
C ARG A 160 10.39 -5.89 -0.51
N SER A 161 10.16 -4.76 0.14
CA SER A 161 11.21 -3.88 0.63
C SER A 161 12.05 -4.56 1.72
N SER A 162 13.27 -4.06 1.91
CA SER A 162 14.15 -4.48 3.02
C SER A 162 14.74 -3.26 3.73
N MET A 163 13.88 -2.34 4.17
CA MET A 163 14.27 -1.09 4.82
C MET A 163 13.71 -0.97 6.25
N ASP A 164 14.29 -0.07 7.04
CA ASP A 164 13.81 0.29 8.39
C ASP A 164 13.40 1.77 8.42
N VAL A 165 13.05 2.29 9.59
CA VAL A 165 12.75 3.71 9.81
C VAL A 165 13.87 4.60 9.28
N GLY A 166 13.50 5.66 8.55
CA GLY A 166 14.41 6.54 7.82
C GLY A 166 14.84 5.99 6.45
N GLY A 167 14.44 4.77 6.12
CA GLY A 167 14.68 4.15 4.82
C GLY A 167 13.77 4.69 3.72
N LEU A 168 14.24 4.53 2.49
CA LEU A 168 13.61 4.99 1.27
C LEU A 168 13.34 3.83 0.32
N PHE A 169 12.19 3.87 -0.34
CA PHE A 169 11.87 2.98 -1.46
C PHE A 169 11.23 3.75 -2.62
N ILE A 170 11.62 3.43 -3.85
CA ILE A 170 11.11 4.08 -5.05
C ILE A 170 10.35 3.07 -5.91
N ALA A 171 9.05 3.29 -6.10
CA ALA A 171 8.25 2.55 -7.07
C ALA A 171 8.13 3.34 -8.37
N LYS A 172 8.43 2.72 -9.51
CA LYS A 172 8.53 3.44 -10.78
C LYS A 172 8.06 2.60 -11.95
N THR A 173 7.27 3.17 -12.86
CA THR A 173 6.91 2.47 -14.11
C THR A 173 8.10 2.44 -15.09
N ALA A 174 8.18 1.41 -15.93
CA ALA A 174 9.36 1.14 -16.78
C ALA A 174 9.80 2.35 -17.63
N ASP A 175 8.84 3.09 -18.18
CA ASP A 175 9.10 4.22 -19.09
C ASP A 175 9.10 5.58 -18.40
N ALA A 176 8.81 5.65 -17.09
CA ALA A 176 8.77 6.93 -16.40
C ALA A 176 10.17 7.50 -16.20
N THR A 177 10.28 8.83 -16.10
CA THR A 177 11.51 9.51 -15.67
C THR A 177 11.54 9.73 -14.17
N GLN A 178 10.36 9.87 -13.56
CA GLN A 178 10.12 10.02 -12.12
C GLN A 178 9.47 8.76 -11.54
N GLY A 179 9.48 8.61 -10.22
CA GLY A 179 8.81 7.51 -9.52
C GLY A 179 8.23 8.01 -8.20
N VAL A 180 7.44 7.16 -7.55
CA VAL A 180 6.88 7.43 -6.23
C VAL A 180 7.91 7.08 -5.17
N GLU A 181 8.37 8.10 -4.46
CA GLU A 181 9.27 7.97 -3.33
C GLU A 181 8.47 7.71 -2.04
N ILE A 182 8.86 6.67 -1.30
CA ILE A 182 8.19 6.20 -0.09
C ILE A 182 9.22 6.16 1.04
N THR A 183 8.99 6.96 2.07
CA THR A 183 9.86 7.03 3.26
C THR A 183 9.14 6.50 4.48
N ILE A 184 9.77 5.58 5.20
CA ILE A 184 9.25 5.12 6.50
C ILE A 184 9.68 6.12 7.57
N VAL A 185 8.71 6.80 8.17
CA VAL A 185 8.96 7.71 9.31
C VAL A 185 8.67 7.02 10.63
N TYR A 186 9.27 7.50 11.71
CA TYR A 186 9.02 6.97 13.04
C TYR A 186 7.59 7.30 13.50
N ALA A 187 6.88 6.29 14.00
CA ALA A 187 5.64 6.44 14.74
C ALA A 187 5.74 5.66 16.05
N SER A 188 5.49 6.32 17.19
CA SER A 188 5.48 5.67 18.49
C SER A 188 4.10 5.05 18.75
N HIS A 189 3.98 3.76 18.47
CA HIS A 189 2.80 2.95 18.80
C HIS A 189 3.23 1.50 19.04
N VAL A 190 2.56 0.79 19.95
CA VAL A 190 2.78 -0.66 20.14
C VAL A 190 2.46 -1.38 18.82
N ASN A 191 3.43 -2.14 18.29
CA ASN A 191 3.38 -2.75 16.95
C ASN A 191 3.36 -4.27 17.03
N ASN A 192 2.25 -4.82 17.49
CA ASN A 192 2.07 -6.25 17.69
C ASN A 192 1.11 -6.83 16.65
N ALA A 193 1.44 -8.00 16.10
CA ALA A 193 0.51 -8.73 15.26
C ALA A 193 -0.67 -9.27 16.11
N PRO A 194 -1.90 -9.32 15.57
CA PRO A 194 -3.03 -9.96 16.22
C PRO A 194 -2.69 -11.40 16.61
N PRO A 195 -2.98 -11.84 17.84
CA PRO A 195 -2.62 -13.19 18.30
C PRO A 195 -3.10 -14.30 17.37
N ARG A 196 -4.27 -14.12 16.75
CA ARG A 196 -4.88 -15.09 15.82
C ARG A 196 -4.17 -15.27 14.48
N LEU A 197 -3.26 -14.35 14.11
CA LEU A 197 -2.42 -14.49 12.92
C LEU A 197 -1.04 -15.05 13.25
N LEU A 198 -0.77 -15.32 14.53
CA LEU A 198 0.47 -15.98 14.95
C LEU A 198 0.36 -17.50 14.76
N SER A 199 1.50 -18.19 14.68
CA SER A 199 1.53 -19.65 14.69
C SER A 199 0.93 -20.22 15.98
N GLU A 200 0.46 -21.47 15.96
CA GLU A 200 -0.07 -22.15 17.15
C GLU A 200 0.92 -22.08 18.32
N SER A 201 2.20 -22.37 18.06
CA SER A 201 3.26 -22.28 19.06
C SER A 201 3.46 -20.87 19.65
N GLN A 202 3.28 -19.82 18.84
CA GLN A 202 3.36 -18.44 19.31
C GLN A 202 2.14 -18.07 20.15
N GLN A 203 0.95 -18.57 19.78
CA GLN A 203 -0.28 -18.38 20.56
C GLN A 203 -0.17 -19.05 21.93
N GLU A 204 0.36 -20.26 22.00
CA GLU A 204 0.61 -20.98 23.27
C GLU A 204 1.57 -20.21 24.19
N MET A 205 2.66 -19.66 23.65
CA MET A 205 3.61 -18.87 24.43
C MET A 205 3.00 -17.57 24.99
N LEU A 206 1.99 -17.00 24.34
CA LEU A 206 1.30 -15.80 24.84
C LEU A 206 0.25 -16.12 25.92
N ALA A 207 -0.21 -17.38 26.00
CA ALA A 207 -1.21 -17.82 26.97
C ALA A 207 -0.60 -18.31 28.30
N ALA A 208 0.72 -18.51 28.34
CA ALA A 208 1.50 -18.92 29.51
C ALA A 208 1.95 -17.72 30.37
#